data_AF-A0A3D1X7G1-F1
#
_entry.id   AF-A0A3D1X7G1-F1
#
_cell.length_a   1.000
_cell.length_b   1.000
_cell.length_c   1.000
_cell.angle_alpha   90.00
_cell.angle_beta   90.00
_cell.angle_gamma   90.00
#
_symmetry.space_group_name_H-M   'P 1'
#
loop_
_entity.id
_entity.type
_entity.pdbx_description
1 polymer ?
#
loop_
_entity_poly.entity_id
_entity_poly.type
_entity_poly.pdbx_seq_one_letter_code
_entity_poly.pdbx_strand_id
1 'polypeptide(L)'
;MHDFVSYLFYLLQRGMRFAVPAALVCGLILAVCYAVCRRQGRRFPWGKAVCALLLVGWAAVTVFVTLLRSEPNEFAARQCNLQLFLAWREAYQRFTLQIWLNVLLNIALFVPLGFLLPLLAKPFRKWYAALGAGFGVSLLIELSQFFTGRGMCDVDDLFTNTLGAMLGWCTAMFVLALRQKSRTWPRYCALPAAFALALSAIFISYAAQPYGNLRDAAFTTADLSAVRWSVDFALDEDSKTAWVYRSQALGNADADRFAAEFAAAHGVEFPDIDYYDDTAFYMNHSTGDFLNVTLHDGTWEYSFGRDHTPVFDAPASGVTEDMLRETLDNFGFSVPADAAFTLSPYGETSYRAVFSADLLPTEGGFLHGTLTCDLRTQGDGQSTLSRLENRITTLAPVREEPILSPAQALAALQSGKSFDGAWFAQSVQHIEVRSCTLDYLSDSKGFYQPVYRFELSLSGQASGIADAVDYVPALF
;
A
#
# COMPACT_ATOMS: atom_id res chain seq x y z
N MET A 1 11.39 -0.16 10.67
CA MET A 1 10.97 0.29 12.03
C MET A 1 11.67 1.56 12.50
N HIS A 2 12.96 1.77 12.18
CA HIS A 2 13.70 2.96 12.61
C HIS A 2 13.14 4.26 11.97
N ASP A 3 12.70 4.20 10.72
CA ASP A 3 12.23 5.40 9.99
C ASP A 3 10.80 5.82 10.33
N PHE A 4 9.92 4.87 10.66
CA PHE A 4 8.60 5.21 11.20
C PHE A 4 8.74 5.98 12.52
N VAL A 5 9.69 5.58 13.38
CA VAL A 5 9.96 6.26 14.66
C VAL A 5 10.62 7.62 14.40
N SER A 6 11.59 7.72 13.49
CA SER A 6 12.19 9.00 13.06
C SER A 6 11.17 9.96 12.45
N TYR A 7 10.26 9.46 11.62
CA TYR A 7 9.13 10.20 11.05
C TYR A 7 8.15 10.64 12.13
N LEU A 8 7.86 9.79 13.12
CA LEU A 8 7.07 10.15 14.29
C LEU A 8 7.74 11.26 15.10
N PHE A 9 9.07 11.20 15.27
CA PHE A 9 9.85 12.24 15.93
C PHE A 9 9.84 13.55 15.15
N TYR A 10 9.98 13.51 13.82
CA TYR A 10 9.86 14.68 12.95
C TYR A 10 8.46 15.31 13.02
N LEU A 11 7.41 14.49 12.97
CA LEU A 11 6.03 14.92 13.18
C LEU A 11 5.81 15.54 14.57
N LEU A 12 6.35 14.92 15.62
CA LEU A 12 6.33 15.44 16.99
C LEU A 12 7.02 16.81 17.05
N GLN A 13 8.20 16.96 16.44
CA GLN A 13 8.93 18.24 16.40
C GLN A 13 8.15 19.34 15.67
N ARG A 14 7.52 19.03 14.53
CA ARG A 14 6.66 19.99 13.81
C ARG A 14 5.42 20.35 14.64
N GLY A 15 4.84 19.37 15.32
CA GLY A 15 3.72 19.53 16.25
C GLY A 15 4.05 20.34 17.51
N MET A 16 5.30 20.34 17.98
CA MET A 16 5.72 21.11 19.17
C MET A 16 5.43 22.60 19.06
N ARG A 17 5.51 23.17 17.84
CA ARG A 17 5.19 24.59 17.58
C ARG A 17 3.74 24.96 17.94
N PHE A 18 2.83 24.00 17.87
CA PHE A 18 1.43 24.15 18.26
C PHE A 18 1.15 23.63 19.67
N ALA A 19 1.86 22.56 20.09
CA ALA A 19 1.66 21.93 21.40
C ALA A 19 2.10 22.83 22.57
N VAL A 20 3.20 23.58 22.44
CA VAL A 20 3.69 24.45 23.52
C VAL A 20 2.72 25.59 23.85
N PRO A 21 2.22 26.39 22.89
CA PRO A 21 1.17 27.38 23.16
C PRO A 21 -0.11 26.77 23.75
N ALA A 22 -0.55 25.62 23.23
CA ALA A 22 -1.74 24.93 23.73
C ALA A 22 -1.56 24.46 25.19
N ALA A 23 -0.38 23.94 25.55
CA ALA A 23 -0.06 23.54 26.92
C ALA A 23 -0.04 24.74 27.88
N LEU A 24 0.49 25.90 27.46
CA LEU A 24 0.48 27.13 28.26
C LEU A 24 -0.95 27.63 28.51
N VAL A 25 -1.80 27.63 27.48
CA VAL A 25 -3.22 28.00 27.61
C VAL A 25 -3.95 27.03 28.53
N CYS A 26 -3.75 25.72 28.37
CA CYS A 26 -4.32 24.71 29.26
C CYS A 26 -3.86 24.89 30.72
N GLY A 27 -2.57 25.20 30.93
CA GLY A 27 -2.01 25.50 32.24
C GLY A 27 -2.64 26.73 32.89
N LEU A 28 -2.86 27.80 32.11
CA LEU A 28 -3.56 29.01 32.54
C LEU A 28 -5.01 28.73 32.93
N ILE A 29 -5.74 27.98 32.10
CA ILE A 29 -7.13 27.58 32.39
C ILE A 29 -7.19 26.75 33.68
N LEU A 30 -6.30 25.78 33.85
CA LEU A 30 -6.21 24.99 35.10
C LEU A 30 -5.91 25.87 36.30
N ALA A 31 -4.97 26.80 36.19
CA ALA A 31 -4.60 27.70 37.28
C ALA A 31 -5.77 28.60 37.69
N VAL A 32 -6.53 29.11 36.72
CA VAL A 32 -7.76 29.88 36.96
C VAL A 32 -8.83 29.01 37.61
N CYS A 33 -9.11 27.82 37.08
CA CYS A 33 -10.09 26.90 37.67
C CYS A 33 -9.71 26.47 39.08
N TYR A 34 -8.42 26.22 39.34
CA TYR A 34 -7.89 25.90 40.66
C TYR A 34 -8.09 27.08 41.62
N ALA A 35 -7.74 28.30 41.20
CA ALA A 35 -7.91 29.51 42.00
C ALA A 35 -9.39 29.78 42.32
N VAL A 36 -10.30 29.57 41.36
CA VAL A 36 -11.76 29.71 41.55
C VAL A 36 -12.29 28.66 42.52
N CYS A 37 -11.92 27.38 42.37
CA CYS A 37 -12.31 26.33 43.31
C CYS A 37 -11.83 26.62 44.72
N ARG A 38 -10.57 27.08 44.87
CA ARG A 38 -9.99 27.48 46.16
C ARG A 38 -10.75 28.66 46.76
N ARG A 39 -11.08 29.68 45.97
CA ARG A 39 -11.90 30.84 46.40
C ARG A 39 -13.31 30.44 46.82
N GLN A 40 -13.91 29.43 46.20
CA GLN A 40 -15.22 28.89 46.56
C GLN A 40 -15.17 27.85 47.69
N GLY A 41 -14.00 27.62 48.32
CA GLY A 41 -13.84 26.65 49.41
C GLY A 41 -14.01 25.17 48.99
N ARG A 42 -14.01 24.86 47.69
CA ARG A 42 -14.21 23.50 47.16
C ARG A 42 -12.85 22.85 46.87
N ARG A 43 -12.74 21.54 47.15
CA ARG A 43 -11.57 20.75 46.73
C ARG A 43 -11.55 20.61 45.20
N PHE A 44 -10.42 20.91 44.59
CA PHE A 44 -10.25 20.82 43.15
C PHE A 44 -10.27 19.35 42.68
N PRO A 45 -11.08 18.98 41.67
CA PRO A 45 -11.25 17.59 41.23
C PRO A 45 -10.11 17.17 40.30
N TRP A 46 -8.90 16.98 40.84
CA TRP A 46 -7.70 16.65 40.07
C TRP A 46 -7.88 15.51 39.05
N GLY A 47 -8.56 14.42 39.43
CA GLY A 47 -8.82 13.31 38.51
C GLY A 47 -9.60 13.72 37.26
N LYS A 48 -10.62 14.59 37.41
CA LYS A 48 -11.39 15.12 36.27
C LYS A 48 -10.60 16.13 35.47
N ALA A 49 -9.79 16.96 36.13
CA ALA A 49 -8.93 17.92 35.47
C ALA A 49 -7.89 17.22 34.58
N VAL A 50 -7.25 16.16 35.08
CA VAL A 50 -6.31 15.34 34.29
C VAL A 50 -7.02 14.67 33.11
N CYS A 51 -8.20 14.06 33.33
CA CYS A 51 -8.98 13.48 32.22
C CYS A 51 -9.34 14.51 31.15
N ALA A 52 -9.74 15.72 31.55
CA ALA A 52 -10.07 16.79 30.62
C ALA A 52 -8.84 17.26 29.83
N LEU A 53 -7.67 17.40 30.47
CA LEU A 53 -6.43 17.76 29.78
C LEU A 53 -6.00 16.71 28.76
N LEU A 54 -6.05 15.43 29.16
CA LEU A 54 -5.73 14.33 28.24
C LEU A 54 -6.70 14.29 27.06
N LEU A 55 -7.98 14.59 27.28
CA LEU A 55 -8.97 14.64 26.22
C LEU A 55 -8.74 15.83 25.27
N VAL A 56 -8.32 16.99 25.80
CA VAL A 56 -7.93 18.15 24.97
C VAL A 56 -6.67 17.85 24.17
N GLY A 57 -5.66 17.23 24.79
CA GLY A 57 -4.44 16.80 24.11
C GLY A 57 -4.73 15.79 23.00
N TRP A 58 -5.58 14.80 23.29
CA TRP A 58 -6.09 13.86 22.30
C TRP A 58 -6.80 14.58 21.15
N ALA A 59 -7.74 15.48 21.42
CA ALA A 59 -8.48 16.21 20.39
C ALA A 59 -7.54 17.04 19.50
N ALA A 60 -6.51 17.65 20.08
CA ALA A 60 -5.49 18.39 19.33
C ALA A 60 -4.68 17.47 18.40
N VAL A 61 -4.26 16.29 18.88
CA VAL A 61 -3.56 15.29 18.06
C VAL A 61 -4.46 14.79 16.93
N THR A 62 -5.71 14.44 17.24
CA THR A 62 -6.69 13.98 16.25
C THR A 62 -6.88 15.03 15.16
N VAL A 63 -7.18 16.28 15.52
CA VAL A 63 -7.34 17.37 14.55
C VAL A 63 -6.07 17.59 13.73
N PHE A 64 -4.88 17.51 14.34
CA PHE A 64 -3.62 17.65 13.61
C PHE A 64 -3.44 16.53 12.58
N VAL A 65 -3.64 15.27 13.00
CA VAL A 65 -3.45 14.09 12.14
C VAL A 65 -4.49 14.03 11.02
N THR A 66 -5.75 14.37 11.30
CA THR A 66 -6.85 14.20 10.33
C THR A 66 -7.10 15.42 9.45
N LEU A 67 -6.89 16.65 9.95
CA LEU A 67 -7.24 17.88 9.24
C LEU A 67 -6.04 18.74 8.82
N LEU A 68 -4.90 18.64 9.51
CA LEU A 68 -3.75 19.53 9.25
C LEU A 68 -2.58 18.82 8.56
N ARG A 69 -2.61 17.48 8.48
CA ARG A 69 -1.58 16.68 7.80
C ARG A 69 -1.79 16.62 6.29
N SER A 70 -3.03 16.58 5.82
CA SER A 70 -3.33 16.41 4.40
C SER A 70 -3.25 17.76 3.67
N GLU A 71 -2.36 17.84 2.67
CA GLU A 71 -2.34 18.94 1.71
C GLU A 71 -3.66 18.92 0.90
N PRO A 72 -4.28 20.07 0.61
CA PRO A 72 -5.51 20.11 -0.20
C PRO A 72 -5.22 19.63 -1.63
N ASN A 73 -5.53 18.36 -1.92
CA ASN A 73 -5.43 17.83 -3.28
C ASN A 73 -6.76 18.06 -4.01
N GLU A 74 -6.80 19.10 -4.86
CA GLU A 74 -8.02 19.54 -5.58
C GLU A 74 -8.71 18.43 -6.40
N PHE A 75 -7.97 17.42 -6.88
CA PHE A 75 -8.51 16.32 -7.68
C PHE A 75 -9.13 15.17 -6.86
N ALA A 76 -8.71 14.96 -5.61
CA ALA A 76 -9.27 13.93 -4.71
C ALA A 76 -10.26 14.51 -3.69
N ALA A 77 -10.36 15.84 -3.61
CA ALA A 77 -10.90 16.61 -2.48
C ALA A 77 -12.38 16.42 -2.12
N ARG A 78 -13.21 15.66 -2.86
CA ARG A 78 -14.67 15.62 -2.62
C ARG A 78 -15.32 14.27 -2.95
N GLN A 79 -14.60 13.18 -2.79
CA GLN A 79 -15.19 11.86 -2.95
C GLN A 79 -15.80 11.38 -1.62
N CYS A 80 -16.81 10.52 -1.71
CA CYS A 80 -17.38 9.83 -0.56
C CYS A 80 -17.26 8.33 -0.79
N ASN A 81 -16.50 7.64 0.07
CA ASN A 81 -16.50 6.19 0.11
C ASN A 81 -17.63 5.72 1.03
N LEU A 82 -18.65 5.10 0.43
CA LEU A 82 -19.76 4.50 1.18
C LEU A 82 -19.69 2.96 1.20
N GLN A 83 -18.63 2.37 0.65
CA GLN A 83 -18.43 0.93 0.67
C GLN A 83 -17.80 0.53 2.01
N LEU A 84 -18.64 0.03 2.92
CA LEU A 84 -18.16 -0.46 4.20
C LEU A 84 -17.28 -1.72 4.02
N PHE A 85 -16.17 -1.73 4.74
CA PHE A 85 -15.09 -2.71 4.74
C PHE A 85 -14.20 -2.72 3.50
N LEU A 86 -14.18 -1.63 2.72
CA LEU A 86 -13.28 -1.49 1.59
C LEU A 86 -11.81 -1.50 2.04
N ALA A 87 -11.46 -0.68 3.03
CA ALA A 87 -10.10 -0.60 3.58
C ALA A 87 -9.66 -1.94 4.21
N TRP A 88 -10.60 -2.69 4.79
CA TRP A 88 -10.34 -4.02 5.34
C TRP A 88 -10.10 -5.07 4.26
N ARG A 89 -10.85 -5.01 3.15
CA ARG A 89 -10.64 -5.88 1.98
C ARG A 89 -9.32 -5.58 1.30
N GLU A 90 -8.96 -4.30 1.18
CA GLU A 90 -7.66 -3.88 0.67
C GLU A 90 -6.52 -4.38 1.58
N ALA A 91 -6.64 -4.19 2.90
CA ALA A 91 -5.67 -4.69 3.88
C ALA A 91 -5.49 -6.21 3.79
N TYR A 92 -6.59 -6.95 3.60
CA TYR A 92 -6.55 -8.38 3.38
C TYR A 92 -5.88 -8.74 2.05
N GLN A 93 -6.27 -8.11 0.95
CA GLN A 93 -5.75 -8.40 -0.39
C GLN A 93 -4.26 -8.12 -0.52
N ARG A 94 -3.82 -6.96 -0.03
CA ARG A 94 -2.41 -6.53 -0.10
C ARG A 94 -1.54 -7.23 0.94
N PHE A 95 -2.13 -7.54 2.10
CA PHE A 95 -1.53 -8.23 3.25
C PHE A 95 -0.18 -7.65 3.71
N THR A 96 -0.01 -6.33 3.65
CA THR A 96 1.17 -5.62 4.16
C THR A 96 0.95 -5.06 5.56
N LEU A 97 2.02 -4.95 6.34
CA LEU A 97 1.93 -4.36 7.68
C LEU A 97 1.48 -2.90 7.59
N GLN A 98 2.00 -2.14 6.62
CA GLN A 98 1.63 -0.74 6.42
C GLN A 98 0.11 -0.52 6.25
N ILE A 99 -0.56 -1.32 5.41
CA ILE A 99 -2.00 -1.14 5.14
C ILE A 99 -2.83 -1.60 6.35
N TRP A 100 -2.44 -2.70 7.00
CA TRP A 100 -3.05 -3.12 8.27
C TRP A 100 -2.91 -2.07 9.37
N LEU A 101 -1.74 -1.44 9.47
CA LEU A 101 -1.49 -0.38 10.44
C LEU A 101 -2.40 0.83 10.21
N ASN A 102 -2.73 1.19 8.97
CA ASN A 102 -3.67 2.29 8.71
C ASN A 102 -5.03 2.04 9.38
N VAL A 103 -5.62 0.85 9.15
CA VAL A 103 -6.91 0.46 9.73
C VAL A 103 -6.83 0.38 11.26
N LEU A 104 -5.77 -0.22 11.81
CA LEU A 104 -5.60 -0.40 13.25
C LEU A 104 -5.29 0.92 13.98
N LEU A 105 -4.56 1.83 13.36
CA LEU A 105 -4.25 3.15 13.93
C LEU A 105 -5.50 4.03 13.98
N ASN A 106 -6.43 3.92 13.02
CA ASN A 106 -7.72 4.62 13.10
C ASN A 106 -8.54 4.15 14.32
N ILE A 107 -8.59 2.84 14.56
CA ILE A 107 -9.19 2.29 15.80
C ILE A 107 -8.46 2.84 17.04
N ALA A 108 -7.12 2.73 17.06
CA ALA A 108 -6.31 3.15 18.20
C ALA A 108 -6.48 4.65 18.52
N LEU A 109 -6.63 5.48 17.48
CA LEU A 109 -6.81 6.93 17.61
C LEU A 109 -8.03 7.27 18.46
N PHE A 110 -9.12 6.50 18.41
CA PHE A 110 -10.34 6.80 19.16
C PHE A 110 -10.46 6.08 20.53
N VAL A 111 -9.56 5.15 20.84
CA VAL A 111 -9.51 4.49 22.16
C VAL A 111 -9.43 5.50 23.33
N PRO A 112 -8.60 6.56 23.28
CA PRO A 112 -8.54 7.56 24.35
C PRO A 112 -9.86 8.30 24.57
N LEU A 113 -10.59 8.66 23.51
CA LEU A 113 -11.92 9.30 23.62
C LEU A 113 -12.88 8.41 24.41
N GLY A 114 -12.98 7.14 24.01
CA GLY A 114 -13.81 6.13 24.66
C GLY A 114 -13.45 5.90 26.13
N PHE A 115 -12.15 5.90 26.43
CA PHE A 115 -11.64 5.66 27.78
C PHE A 115 -11.87 6.86 28.72
N LEU A 116 -11.64 8.08 28.24
CA LEU A 116 -11.63 9.29 29.08
C LEU A 116 -13.04 9.84 29.36
N LEU A 117 -13.96 9.77 28.39
CA LEU A 117 -15.33 10.29 28.53
C LEU A 117 -16.11 9.74 29.75
N PRO A 118 -16.20 8.42 29.99
CA PRO A 118 -16.93 7.86 31.14
C PRO A 118 -16.30 8.19 32.50
N LEU A 119 -15.00 8.54 32.52
CA LEU A 119 -14.28 9.01 33.70
C LEU A 119 -14.58 10.49 33.99
N LEU A 120 -14.72 11.31 32.94
CA LEU A 120 -15.03 12.73 33.05
C LEU A 120 -16.49 12.97 33.45
N ALA A 121 -17.43 12.27 32.80
CA ALA A 121 -18.86 12.50 32.96
C ALA A 121 -19.68 11.19 33.03
N LYS A 122 -20.51 11.09 34.08
CA LYS A 122 -21.32 9.89 34.38
C LYS A 122 -22.28 9.45 33.25
N PRO A 123 -22.92 10.35 32.47
CA PRO A 123 -23.79 9.93 31.37
C PRO A 123 -23.09 9.03 30.33
N PHE A 124 -21.80 9.28 30.05
CA PHE A 124 -21.02 8.48 29.10
C PHE A 124 -20.61 7.10 29.63
N ARG A 125 -20.95 6.77 30.89
CA ARG A 125 -20.85 5.38 31.39
C ARG A 125 -21.91 4.46 30.80
N LYS A 126 -22.92 5.01 30.12
CA LYS A 126 -23.88 4.23 29.36
C LYS A 126 -23.33 3.99 27.95
N TRP A 127 -23.37 2.74 27.48
CA TRP A 127 -22.76 2.35 26.22
C TRP A 127 -23.28 3.17 25.03
N TYR A 128 -24.58 3.46 24.97
CA TYR A 128 -25.18 4.22 23.88
C TYR A 128 -24.74 5.70 23.85
N ALA A 129 -24.42 6.27 25.02
CA ALA A 129 -23.92 7.64 25.09
C ALA A 129 -22.46 7.72 24.63
N ALA A 130 -21.66 6.71 24.96
CA ALA A 130 -20.28 6.59 24.47
C ALA A 130 -20.24 6.30 22.96
N LEU A 131 -21.10 5.39 22.49
CA LEU A 131 -21.26 5.08 21.07
C LEU A 131 -21.64 6.32 20.27
N GLY A 132 -22.67 7.05 20.71
CA GLY A 132 -23.11 8.28 20.06
C GLY A 132 -22.04 9.38 20.07
N ALA A 133 -21.22 9.47 21.12
CA ALA A 133 -20.09 10.39 21.16
C ALA A 133 -18.98 10.00 20.18
N GLY A 134 -18.57 8.72 20.16
CA GLY A 134 -17.56 8.22 19.24
C GLY A 134 -17.98 8.40 17.77
N PHE A 135 -19.19 7.95 17.45
CA PHE A 135 -19.78 8.11 16.11
C PHE A 135 -19.93 9.59 15.73
N GLY A 136 -20.48 10.43 16.61
CA GLY A 136 -20.72 11.83 16.32
C GLY A 136 -19.44 12.64 16.14
N VAL A 137 -18.39 12.36 16.92
CA VAL A 137 -17.08 13.02 16.76
C VAL A 137 -16.39 12.56 15.48
N SER A 138 -16.43 11.26 15.17
CA SER A 138 -15.88 10.74 13.92
C SER A 138 -16.60 11.33 12.70
N LEU A 139 -17.94 11.30 12.69
CA LEU A 139 -18.74 11.92 11.62
C LEU A 139 -18.44 13.41 11.44
N LEU A 140 -18.22 14.15 12.54
CA LEU A 140 -17.85 15.56 12.46
C LEU A 140 -16.49 15.76 11.79
N ILE A 141 -15.53 14.86 12.04
CA ILE A 141 -14.21 14.89 11.39
C ILE A 141 -14.35 14.60 9.90
N GLU A 142 -15.03 13.51 9.53
CA GLU A 142 -15.28 13.13 8.13
C GLU A 142 -15.96 14.24 7.33
N LEU A 143 -17.03 14.83 7.89
CA LEU A 143 -17.73 15.96 7.28
C LEU A 143 -16.81 17.19 7.17
N SER A 144 -15.97 17.44 8.18
CA SER A 144 -15.01 18.54 8.13
C SER A 144 -13.96 18.33 7.02
N GLN A 145 -13.46 17.11 6.84
CA GLN A 145 -12.53 16.77 5.75
C GLN A 145 -13.18 16.96 4.38
N PHE A 146 -14.41 16.45 4.22
CA PHE A 146 -15.21 16.59 3.00
C PHE A 146 -15.47 18.06 2.63
N PHE A 147 -15.96 18.87 3.58
CA PHE A 147 -16.27 20.29 3.30
C PHE A 147 -15.02 21.14 3.10
N THR A 148 -13.90 20.79 3.74
CA THR A 148 -12.64 21.55 3.60
C THR A 148 -11.78 21.12 2.43
N GLY A 149 -12.19 20.09 1.68
CA GLY A 149 -11.45 19.59 0.52
C GLY A 149 -10.15 18.88 0.87
N ARG A 150 -10.02 18.41 2.12
CA ARG A 150 -8.76 17.85 2.65
C ARG A 150 -8.72 16.32 2.63
N GLY A 151 -9.80 15.67 2.21
CA GLY A 151 -9.88 14.22 2.14
C GLY A 151 -11.22 13.72 1.61
N MET A 152 -11.31 12.40 1.50
CA MET A 152 -12.52 11.66 1.18
C MET A 152 -13.32 11.43 2.47
N CYS A 153 -14.65 11.52 2.41
CA CYS A 153 -15.50 11.05 3.52
C CYS A 153 -15.53 9.52 3.47
N ASP A 154 -15.03 8.84 4.49
CA ASP A 154 -14.89 7.38 4.48
C ASP A 154 -15.73 6.69 5.58
N VAL A 155 -16.65 5.82 5.16
CA VAL A 155 -17.47 5.02 6.08
C VAL A 155 -16.64 4.01 6.88
N ASP A 156 -15.49 3.57 6.35
CA ASP A 156 -14.56 2.71 7.08
C ASP A 156 -13.88 3.43 8.24
N ASP A 157 -13.51 4.69 8.04
CA ASP A 157 -12.96 5.54 9.10
C ASP A 157 -14.01 5.84 10.16
N LEU A 158 -15.26 6.09 9.73
CA LEU A 158 -16.38 6.22 10.65
C LEU A 158 -16.57 4.97 11.52
N PHE A 159 -16.50 3.77 10.91
CA PHE A 159 -16.61 2.49 11.62
C PHE A 159 -15.42 2.25 12.57
N THR A 160 -14.18 2.37 12.10
CA THR A 160 -12.96 2.08 12.87
C THR A 160 -12.82 3.02 14.07
N ASN A 161 -13.06 4.32 13.88
CA ASN A 161 -13.06 5.31 14.95
C ASN A 161 -14.16 5.01 15.99
N THR A 162 -15.37 4.67 15.54
CA THR A 162 -16.47 4.30 16.44
C THR A 162 -16.14 3.03 17.24
N LEU A 163 -15.55 2.03 16.60
CA LEU A 163 -15.07 0.81 17.23
C LEU A 163 -13.98 1.11 18.26
N GLY A 164 -13.01 1.97 17.93
CA GLY A 164 -11.98 2.46 18.84
C GLY A 164 -12.56 3.09 20.10
N ALA A 165 -13.53 3.99 19.95
CA ALA A 165 -14.23 4.61 21.08
C ALA A 165 -14.95 3.56 21.94
N MET A 166 -15.57 2.54 21.35
CA MET A 166 -16.24 1.49 22.10
C MET A 166 -15.25 0.55 22.83
N LEU A 167 -14.11 0.23 22.22
CA LEU A 167 -13.03 -0.51 22.87
C LEU A 167 -12.45 0.26 24.06
N GLY A 168 -12.18 1.56 23.89
CA GLY A 168 -11.75 2.43 24.98
C GLY A 168 -12.78 2.53 26.12
N TRP A 169 -14.07 2.62 25.77
CA TRP A 169 -15.16 2.62 26.75
C TRP A 169 -15.22 1.31 27.53
N CYS A 170 -15.11 0.17 26.85
CA CYS A 170 -15.01 -1.15 27.48
C CYS A 170 -13.85 -1.19 28.48
N THR A 171 -12.67 -0.72 28.09
CA THR A 171 -11.49 -0.66 28.98
C THR A 171 -11.74 0.23 30.20
N ALA A 172 -12.33 1.43 30.04
CA ALA A 172 -12.63 2.30 31.17
C ALA A 172 -13.66 1.68 32.12
N MET A 173 -14.73 1.09 31.59
CA MET A 173 -15.77 0.46 32.38
C MET A 173 -15.27 -0.81 33.08
N PHE A 174 -14.39 -1.57 32.44
CA PHE A 174 -13.66 -2.68 33.06
C PHE A 174 -12.85 -2.20 34.28
N VAL A 175 -12.03 -1.16 34.12
CA VAL A 175 -11.24 -0.58 35.22
C VAL A 175 -12.15 -0.07 36.35
N LEU A 176 -13.25 0.60 36.03
CA LEU A 176 -14.21 1.07 37.04
C LEU A 176 -14.91 -0.09 37.76
N ALA A 177 -15.28 -1.15 37.05
CA ALA A 177 -15.92 -2.33 37.62
C ALA A 177 -14.96 -3.06 38.58
N LEU A 178 -13.69 -3.22 38.20
CA LEU A 178 -12.66 -3.79 39.08
C LEU A 178 -12.45 -2.94 40.33
N ARG A 179 -12.32 -1.61 40.19
CA ARG A 179 -12.18 -0.70 41.34
C ARG A 179 -13.38 -0.73 42.28
N GLN A 180 -14.58 -0.92 41.76
CA GLN A 180 -15.81 -1.04 42.55
C GLN A 180 -16.07 -2.47 43.04
N LYS A 181 -15.17 -3.42 42.75
CA LYS A 181 -15.34 -4.86 43.03
C LYS A 181 -16.67 -5.42 42.49
N SER A 182 -17.14 -4.89 41.36
CA SER A 182 -18.36 -5.35 40.70
C SER A 182 -18.13 -6.65 39.93
N ARG A 183 -19.05 -7.61 40.04
CA ARG A 183 -19.04 -8.86 39.26
C ARG A 183 -19.45 -8.68 37.80
N THR A 184 -19.79 -7.47 37.37
CA THR A 184 -20.18 -7.16 35.98
C THR A 184 -19.00 -6.99 35.03
N TRP A 185 -17.75 -7.01 35.53
CA TRP A 185 -16.55 -6.82 34.72
C TRP A 185 -16.44 -7.71 33.47
N PRO A 186 -16.89 -9.01 33.46
CA PRO A 186 -16.71 -9.86 32.27
C PRO A 186 -17.45 -9.33 31.04
N ARG A 187 -18.55 -8.58 31.24
CA ARG A 187 -19.33 -8.01 30.14
C ARG A 187 -18.53 -7.00 29.33
N TYR A 188 -17.59 -6.30 29.94
CA TYR A 188 -16.76 -5.31 29.26
C TYR A 188 -15.60 -5.95 28.47
N CYS A 189 -15.32 -7.24 28.71
CA CYS A 189 -14.35 -8.00 27.92
C CYS A 189 -14.96 -8.57 26.62
N ALA A 190 -16.29 -8.61 26.50
CA ALA A 190 -16.95 -9.26 25.37
C ALA A 190 -16.61 -8.63 24.01
N LEU A 191 -16.71 -7.30 23.88
CA LEU A 191 -16.38 -6.61 22.63
C LEU A 191 -14.88 -6.68 22.29
N PRO A 192 -13.93 -6.40 23.21
CA PRO A 192 -12.51 -6.62 22.95
C PRO A 192 -12.17 -8.06 22.57
N ALA A 193 -12.78 -9.06 23.22
CA ALA A 193 -12.57 -10.46 22.89
C ALA A 193 -13.12 -10.80 21.50
N ALA A 194 -14.33 -10.33 21.15
CA ALA A 194 -14.91 -10.53 19.83
C ALA A 194 -14.05 -9.89 18.72
N PHE A 195 -13.54 -8.68 18.96
CA PHE A 195 -12.63 -8.02 18.04
C PHE A 195 -11.31 -8.80 17.87
N ALA A 196 -10.69 -9.23 18.98
CA ALA A 196 -9.46 -10.02 18.93
C ALA A 196 -9.67 -11.37 18.24
N LEU A 197 -10.81 -12.04 18.45
CA LEU A 197 -11.15 -13.28 17.77
C LEU A 197 -11.36 -13.08 16.27
N ALA A 198 -12.07 -12.02 15.86
CA ALA A 198 -12.28 -11.69 14.46
C ALA A 198 -10.95 -11.39 13.76
N LEU A 199 -10.10 -10.56 14.37
CA LEU A 199 -8.77 -10.25 13.85
C LEU A 199 -7.91 -11.52 13.76
N SER A 200 -7.88 -12.33 14.82
CA SER A 200 -7.12 -13.59 14.82
C SER A 200 -7.63 -14.55 13.73
N ALA A 201 -8.95 -14.64 13.53
CA ALA A 201 -9.53 -15.48 12.49
C ALA A 201 -9.08 -15.05 11.10
N ILE A 202 -8.99 -13.75 10.82
CA ILE A 202 -8.49 -13.22 9.53
C ILE A 202 -7.02 -13.60 9.29
N PHE A 203 -6.17 -13.42 10.30
CA PHE A 203 -4.74 -13.75 10.17
C PHE A 203 -4.51 -15.27 10.09
N ILE A 204 -5.27 -16.07 10.84
CA ILE A 204 -5.22 -17.54 10.78
C ILE A 204 -5.74 -18.03 9.43
N SER A 205 -6.83 -17.46 8.89
CA SER A 205 -7.36 -17.86 7.59
C SER A 205 -6.36 -17.57 6.47
N TYR A 206 -5.72 -16.39 6.50
CA TYR A 206 -4.64 -16.08 5.57
C TYR A 206 -3.44 -17.02 5.76
N ALA A 207 -3.00 -17.25 7.00
CA ALA A 207 -1.86 -18.14 7.27
C ALA A 207 -2.12 -19.57 6.77
N ALA A 208 -3.37 -20.04 6.83
CA ALA A 208 -3.78 -21.36 6.36
C ALA A 208 -3.88 -21.49 4.84
N GLN A 209 -3.93 -20.39 4.07
CA GLN A 209 -3.93 -20.46 2.61
C GLN A 209 -2.62 -21.08 2.10
N PRO A 210 -2.66 -21.95 1.06
CA PRO A 210 -1.44 -22.54 0.49
C PRO A 210 -0.54 -21.48 -0.13
N TYR A 211 -1.14 -20.49 -0.78
CA TYR A 211 -0.49 -19.38 -1.46
C TYR A 211 -0.88 -18.04 -0.81
N GLY A 212 -0.19 -16.97 -1.17
CA GLY A 212 -0.54 -15.60 -0.79
C GLY A 212 -1.62 -15.02 -1.67
N ASN A 213 -1.94 -13.76 -1.43
CA ASN A 213 -2.84 -12.98 -2.28
C ASN A 213 -2.01 -12.27 -3.37
N LEU A 214 -2.53 -12.25 -4.59
CA LEU A 214 -1.99 -11.43 -5.68
C LEU A 214 -2.26 -9.96 -5.35
N ARG A 215 -1.21 -9.19 -5.03
CA ARG A 215 -1.36 -7.88 -4.37
C ARG A 215 -2.15 -6.89 -5.20
N ASP A 216 -1.95 -6.87 -6.51
CA ASP A 216 -2.65 -5.99 -7.45
C ASP A 216 -4.02 -6.50 -7.90
N ALA A 217 -4.41 -7.72 -7.50
CA ALA A 217 -5.71 -8.24 -7.87
C ALA A 217 -6.83 -7.38 -7.27
N ALA A 218 -7.90 -7.22 -8.04
CA ALA A 218 -9.03 -6.45 -7.60
C ALA A 218 -9.66 -7.08 -6.35
N PHE A 219 -9.85 -6.24 -5.34
CA PHE A 219 -10.54 -6.61 -4.11
C PHE A 219 -12.02 -6.19 -4.15
N THR A 220 -12.50 -5.57 -5.23
CA THR A 220 -13.92 -5.28 -5.51
C THR A 220 -14.29 -5.76 -6.92
N THR A 221 -15.59 -5.96 -7.16
CA THR A 221 -16.10 -6.31 -8.50
C THR A 221 -16.63 -5.05 -9.15
N ALA A 222 -16.08 -4.72 -10.32
CA ALA A 222 -16.50 -3.56 -11.08
C ALA A 222 -17.77 -3.83 -11.89
N ASP A 223 -18.63 -2.82 -12.06
CA ASP A 223 -19.77 -2.91 -12.97
C ASP A 223 -19.34 -2.54 -14.39
N LEU A 224 -19.16 -3.56 -15.22
CA LEU A 224 -18.78 -3.44 -16.63
C LEU A 224 -19.96 -3.60 -17.59
N SER A 225 -21.21 -3.53 -17.10
CA SER A 225 -22.41 -3.74 -17.92
C SER A 225 -22.54 -2.73 -19.07
N ALA A 226 -21.96 -1.54 -18.93
CA ALA A 226 -21.95 -0.50 -19.97
C ALA A 226 -20.83 -0.69 -21.01
N VAL A 227 -19.84 -1.56 -20.73
CA VAL A 227 -18.68 -1.79 -21.61
C VAL A 227 -19.06 -2.81 -22.68
N ARG A 228 -18.77 -2.46 -23.94
CA ARG A 228 -18.92 -3.37 -25.08
C ARG A 228 -17.63 -4.15 -25.30
N TRP A 229 -17.77 -5.42 -25.67
CA TRP A 229 -16.66 -6.34 -25.82
C TRP A 229 -16.62 -6.92 -27.24
N SER A 230 -15.42 -7.03 -27.80
CA SER A 230 -15.15 -7.81 -29.01
C SER A 230 -13.98 -8.77 -28.78
N VAL A 231 -14.10 -9.99 -29.31
CA VAL A 231 -13.10 -11.05 -29.19
C VAL A 231 -13.05 -11.77 -30.52
N ASP A 232 -11.96 -11.61 -31.26
CA ASP A 232 -11.85 -12.08 -32.65
C ASP A 232 -11.01 -13.36 -32.79
N PHE A 233 -10.82 -14.09 -31.69
CA PHE A 233 -10.09 -15.37 -31.66
C PHE A 233 -10.82 -16.42 -30.82
N ALA A 234 -10.57 -17.69 -31.14
CA ALA A 234 -11.12 -18.81 -30.39
C ALA A 234 -10.36 -19.00 -29.08
N LEU A 235 -11.09 -19.08 -27.97
CA LEU A 235 -10.55 -19.39 -26.65
C LEU A 235 -10.74 -20.88 -26.34
N ASP A 236 -9.78 -21.44 -25.62
CA ASP A 236 -9.90 -22.79 -25.09
C ASP A 236 -10.95 -22.82 -23.96
N GLU A 237 -11.81 -23.82 -24.02
CA GLU A 237 -12.89 -24.05 -23.04
C GLU A 237 -12.42 -25.00 -21.92
N ASP A 238 -11.40 -25.81 -22.19
CA ASP A 238 -10.94 -26.85 -21.27
C ASP A 238 -10.00 -26.27 -20.20
N SER A 239 -10.31 -26.57 -18.93
CA SER A 239 -9.43 -26.27 -17.81
C SER A 239 -8.18 -27.17 -17.85
N LYS A 240 -7.02 -26.59 -17.54
CA LYS A 240 -5.72 -27.27 -17.53
C LYS A 240 -5.06 -27.18 -16.16
N THR A 241 -3.85 -27.72 -16.04
CA THR A 241 -2.97 -27.45 -14.89
C THR A 241 -1.87 -26.48 -15.29
N ALA A 242 -1.38 -25.71 -14.32
CA ALA A 242 -0.18 -24.91 -14.44
C ALA A 242 0.65 -25.01 -13.17
N TRP A 243 1.97 -24.83 -13.31
CA TRP A 243 2.88 -24.82 -12.18
C TRP A 243 2.74 -23.54 -11.37
N VAL A 244 2.76 -23.66 -10.05
CA VAL A 244 3.07 -22.57 -9.14
C VAL A 244 4.56 -22.65 -8.83
N TYR A 245 5.23 -21.51 -8.88
CA TYR A 245 6.65 -21.40 -8.61
C TYR A 245 6.90 -20.63 -7.31
N ARG A 246 8.14 -20.63 -6.85
CA ARG A 246 8.60 -19.85 -5.71
C ARG A 246 9.91 -19.17 -6.06
N SER A 247 9.99 -17.87 -5.76
CA SER A 247 11.22 -17.11 -5.81
C SER A 247 12.00 -17.25 -4.50
N GLN A 248 13.29 -16.92 -4.55
CA GLN A 248 14.08 -16.80 -3.34
C GLN A 248 13.87 -15.42 -2.72
N ALA A 249 13.16 -15.37 -1.58
CA ALA A 249 13.06 -14.15 -0.79
C ALA A 249 14.43 -13.80 -0.17
N LEU A 250 14.74 -12.51 -0.15
CA LEU A 250 15.90 -11.93 0.53
C LEU A 250 15.49 -11.39 1.90
N GLY A 251 16.31 -11.63 2.91
CA GLY A 251 16.24 -10.84 4.15
C GLY A 251 17.00 -9.52 3.99
N ASN A 252 16.78 -8.56 4.91
CA ASN A 252 17.51 -7.29 4.90
C ASN A 252 19.03 -7.49 4.84
N ALA A 253 19.58 -8.47 5.58
CA ALA A 253 21.01 -8.75 5.57
C ALA A 253 21.53 -9.25 4.20
N ASP A 254 20.70 -9.98 3.44
CA ASP A 254 21.05 -10.43 2.10
C ASP A 254 20.93 -9.29 1.09
N ALA A 255 19.92 -8.42 1.25
CA ALA A 255 19.79 -7.19 0.47
C ALA A 255 20.96 -6.22 0.72
N ASP A 256 21.41 -6.08 1.97
CA ASP A 256 22.56 -5.25 2.34
C ASP A 256 23.85 -5.78 1.73
N ARG A 257 24.03 -7.11 1.76
CA ARG A 257 25.17 -7.76 1.09
C ARG A 257 25.12 -7.51 -0.41
N PHE A 258 23.97 -7.70 -1.04
CA PHE A 258 23.78 -7.41 -2.46
C PHE A 258 24.07 -5.95 -2.80
N ALA A 259 23.55 -4.99 -2.03
CA ALA A 259 23.77 -3.57 -2.26
C ALA A 259 25.24 -3.17 -2.05
N ALA A 260 25.94 -3.78 -1.09
CA ALA A 260 27.37 -3.55 -0.89
C ALA A 260 28.23 -4.12 -2.03
N GLU A 261 27.90 -5.32 -2.51
CA GLU A 261 28.54 -5.93 -3.67
C GLU A 261 28.28 -5.12 -4.95
N PHE A 262 27.04 -4.65 -5.12
CA PHE A 262 26.64 -3.73 -6.18
C PHE A 262 27.45 -2.43 -6.11
N ALA A 263 27.48 -1.77 -4.95
CA ALA A 263 28.24 -0.54 -4.74
C ALA A 263 29.72 -0.71 -5.11
N ALA A 264 30.35 -1.80 -4.65
CA ALA A 264 31.75 -2.10 -4.92
C ALA A 264 32.02 -2.38 -6.41
N ALA A 265 31.13 -3.11 -7.09
CA ALA A 265 31.29 -3.46 -8.50
C ALA A 265 31.14 -2.24 -9.44
N HIS A 266 30.30 -1.27 -9.06
CA HIS A 266 29.94 -0.14 -9.93
C HIS A 266 30.57 1.19 -9.51
N GLY A 267 31.37 1.20 -8.43
CA GLY A 267 32.05 2.40 -7.95
C GLY A 267 31.12 3.46 -7.34
N VAL A 268 29.97 3.03 -6.82
CA VAL A 268 28.99 3.91 -6.17
C VAL A 268 28.96 3.70 -4.67
N GLU A 269 28.41 4.67 -3.93
CA GLU A 269 28.23 4.58 -2.48
C GLU A 269 26.79 4.95 -2.13
N PHE A 270 26.23 4.28 -1.13
CA PHE A 270 24.88 4.55 -0.62
C PHE A 270 24.95 4.96 0.86
N PRO A 271 25.11 6.26 1.17
CA PRO A 271 25.19 6.75 2.54
C PRO A 271 23.87 6.63 3.32
N ASP A 272 22.74 6.68 2.61
CA ASP A 272 21.40 6.66 3.21
C ASP A 272 20.70 5.34 2.87
N ILE A 273 20.12 4.68 3.88
CA ILE A 273 19.43 3.39 3.71
C ILE A 273 18.11 3.42 4.49
N ASP A 274 17.01 3.19 3.78
CA ASP A 274 15.66 3.11 4.35
C ASP A 274 15.05 1.72 4.14
N TYR A 275 14.43 1.16 5.19
CA TYR A 275 13.82 -0.18 5.13
C TYR A 275 12.30 -0.12 5.25
N TYR A 276 11.62 -0.68 4.25
CA TYR A 276 10.17 -0.88 4.21
C TYR A 276 9.81 -2.36 4.39
N ASP A 277 8.51 -2.67 4.33
CA ASP A 277 8.00 -4.03 4.55
C ASP A 277 8.55 -5.03 3.53
N ASP A 278 8.75 -4.60 2.28
CA ASP A 278 9.11 -5.45 1.14
C ASP A 278 10.25 -4.91 0.28
N THR A 279 10.80 -3.74 0.62
CA THR A 279 11.79 -3.05 -0.20
C THR A 279 12.82 -2.37 0.70
N ALA A 280 14.09 -2.50 0.33
CA ALA A 280 15.18 -1.72 0.91
C ALA A 280 15.64 -0.67 -0.11
N PHE A 281 15.70 0.59 0.30
CA PHE A 281 16.16 1.72 -0.51
C PHE A 281 17.56 2.09 -0.10
N TYR A 282 18.50 2.06 -1.03
CA TYR A 282 19.89 2.46 -0.87
C TYR A 282 20.11 3.70 -1.73
N MET A 283 20.49 4.81 -1.11
CA MET A 283 20.34 6.13 -1.72
C MET A 283 21.59 6.98 -1.54
N ASN A 284 21.92 7.73 -2.60
CA ASN A 284 22.91 8.79 -2.58
C ASN A 284 22.33 10.06 -3.20
N HIS A 285 21.83 10.94 -2.35
CA HIS A 285 21.23 12.21 -2.80
C HIS A 285 22.24 13.18 -3.44
N SER A 286 23.54 12.98 -3.25
CA SER A 286 24.57 13.85 -3.83
C SER A 286 24.79 13.55 -5.30
N THR A 287 24.98 12.27 -5.65
CA THR A 287 25.21 11.82 -7.02
C THR A 287 23.90 11.64 -7.79
N GLY A 288 22.82 11.27 -7.09
CA GLY A 288 21.53 10.89 -7.65
C GLY A 288 21.38 9.40 -7.90
N ASP A 289 22.30 8.57 -7.37
CA ASP A 289 22.23 7.12 -7.46
C ASP A 289 21.24 6.55 -6.44
N PHE A 290 20.30 5.75 -6.91
CA PHE A 290 19.29 5.12 -6.08
C PHE A 290 19.13 3.66 -6.49
N LEU A 291 19.30 2.74 -5.54
CA LEU A 291 19.08 1.31 -5.70
C LEU A 291 17.94 0.86 -4.78
N ASN A 292 16.87 0.33 -5.36
CA ASN A 292 15.73 -0.21 -4.66
C ASN A 292 15.76 -1.73 -4.81
N VAL A 293 15.83 -2.48 -3.70
CA VAL A 293 15.87 -3.94 -3.71
C VAL A 293 14.57 -4.49 -3.13
N THR A 294 13.82 -5.24 -3.92
CA THR A 294 12.60 -5.93 -3.50
C THR A 294 12.96 -7.23 -2.78
N LEU A 295 12.58 -7.32 -1.50
CA LEU A 295 12.91 -8.42 -0.60
C LEU A 295 12.16 -9.73 -0.92
N HIS A 296 11.02 -9.66 -1.62
CA HIS A 296 10.21 -10.86 -1.90
C HIS A 296 10.83 -11.80 -2.93
N ASP A 297 11.54 -11.27 -3.92
CA ASP A 297 12.01 -12.01 -5.09
C ASP A 297 13.42 -11.61 -5.53
N GLY A 298 14.06 -10.69 -4.82
CA GLY A 298 15.39 -10.19 -5.12
C GLY A 298 15.47 -9.33 -6.37
N THR A 299 14.32 -8.91 -6.92
CA THR A 299 14.28 -7.95 -8.02
C THR A 299 14.73 -6.58 -7.56
N TRP A 300 15.20 -5.75 -8.47
CA TRP A 300 15.77 -4.45 -8.12
C TRP A 300 15.59 -3.40 -9.20
N GLU A 301 15.61 -2.15 -8.79
CA GLU A 301 15.59 -0.97 -9.67
C GLU A 301 16.78 -0.10 -9.31
N TYR A 302 17.54 0.33 -10.32
CA TYR A 302 18.65 1.24 -10.18
C TYR A 302 18.47 2.46 -11.06
N SER A 303 18.48 3.64 -10.45
CA SER A 303 18.51 4.92 -11.16
C SER A 303 19.94 5.45 -11.17
N PHE A 304 20.46 5.73 -12.36
CA PHE A 304 21.82 6.23 -12.53
C PHE A 304 21.93 7.68 -12.05
N GLY A 305 22.95 7.94 -11.24
CA GLY A 305 23.38 9.27 -10.87
C GLY A 305 24.11 10.00 -12.01
N ARG A 306 24.32 11.30 -11.80
CA ARG A 306 24.92 12.22 -12.79
C ARG A 306 26.32 11.82 -13.25
N ASP A 307 27.06 11.12 -12.40
CA ASP A 307 28.47 10.81 -12.62
C ASP A 307 28.69 9.48 -13.37
N HIS A 308 27.69 8.59 -13.38
CA HIS A 308 27.81 7.21 -13.88
C HIS A 308 26.82 6.85 -14.99
N THR A 309 26.05 7.83 -15.50
CA THR A 309 25.03 7.59 -16.53
C THR A 309 25.66 7.13 -17.84
N PRO A 310 25.33 5.92 -18.36
CA PRO A 310 25.83 5.45 -19.65
C PRO A 310 25.32 6.31 -20.81
N VAL A 311 26.20 6.60 -21.77
CA VAL A 311 25.90 7.38 -22.96
C VAL A 311 26.14 6.55 -24.21
N PHE A 312 25.19 6.56 -25.13
CA PHE A 312 25.29 5.94 -26.45
C PHE A 312 25.46 7.01 -27.52
N ASP A 313 26.39 6.77 -28.44
CA ASP A 313 26.62 7.64 -29.60
C ASP A 313 25.59 7.39 -30.72
N ALA A 314 24.31 7.36 -30.32
CA ALA A 314 23.14 7.15 -31.16
C ALA A 314 21.89 7.71 -30.45
N PRO A 315 20.85 8.13 -31.19
CA PRO A 315 19.57 8.45 -30.58
C PRO A 315 18.95 7.18 -29.97
N ALA A 316 18.04 7.33 -29.01
CA ALA A 316 17.47 6.19 -28.29
C ALA A 316 16.76 5.17 -29.22
N SER A 317 16.23 5.62 -30.35
CA SER A 317 15.64 4.77 -31.40
C SER A 317 16.67 3.93 -32.17
N GLY A 318 17.95 4.32 -32.14
CA GLY A 318 19.06 3.67 -32.83
C GLY A 318 19.93 2.79 -31.92
N VAL A 319 19.62 2.70 -30.63
CA VAL A 319 20.32 1.80 -29.70
C VAL A 319 19.93 0.36 -30.00
N THR A 320 20.90 -0.47 -30.36
CA THR A 320 20.68 -1.88 -30.72
C THR A 320 20.75 -2.80 -29.50
N GLU A 321 20.26 -4.02 -29.66
CA GLU A 321 20.39 -5.08 -28.66
C GLU A 321 21.85 -5.32 -28.26
N ASP A 322 22.75 -5.45 -29.24
CA ASP A 322 24.18 -5.70 -28.99
C ASP A 322 24.84 -4.57 -28.18
N MET A 323 24.53 -3.30 -28.51
CA MET A 323 25.03 -2.15 -27.77
C MET A 323 24.58 -2.17 -26.31
N LEU A 324 23.33 -2.54 -26.06
CA LEU A 324 22.80 -2.67 -24.71
C LEU A 324 23.43 -3.84 -23.97
N ARG A 325 23.54 -5.02 -24.59
CA ARG A 325 24.18 -6.19 -23.97
C ARG A 325 25.63 -5.91 -23.62
N GLU A 326 26.41 -5.29 -24.51
CA GLU A 326 27.80 -4.89 -24.23
C GLU A 326 27.88 -3.87 -23.08
N THR A 327 27.01 -2.86 -23.09
CA THR A 327 26.98 -1.86 -22.02
C THR A 327 26.60 -2.50 -20.69
N LEU A 328 25.55 -3.32 -20.67
CA LEU A 328 25.10 -4.02 -19.47
C LEU A 328 26.20 -4.95 -18.92
N ASP A 329 26.87 -5.72 -19.78
CA ASP A 329 27.98 -6.60 -19.38
C ASP A 329 29.18 -5.81 -18.84
N ASN A 330 29.53 -4.68 -19.45
CA ASN A 330 30.57 -3.76 -18.95
C ASN A 330 30.24 -3.18 -17.57
N PHE A 331 28.95 -3.00 -17.28
CA PHE A 331 28.48 -2.61 -15.95
C PHE A 331 28.28 -3.82 -15.02
N GLY A 332 28.50 -5.06 -15.46
CA GLY A 332 28.33 -6.26 -14.63
C GLY A 332 26.90 -6.78 -14.54
N PHE A 333 26.00 -6.31 -15.42
CA PHE A 333 24.64 -6.79 -15.57
C PHE A 333 24.55 -7.87 -16.66
N SER A 334 24.60 -9.13 -16.27
CA SER A 334 24.45 -10.23 -17.22
C SER A 334 22.99 -10.43 -17.64
N VAL A 335 22.71 -10.25 -18.93
CA VAL A 335 21.40 -10.55 -19.52
C VAL A 335 21.40 -11.99 -20.04
N PRO A 336 20.35 -12.80 -19.78
CA PRO A 336 20.25 -14.14 -20.33
C PRO A 336 20.39 -14.14 -21.85
N ALA A 337 21.14 -15.11 -22.40
CA ALA A 337 21.39 -15.20 -23.84
C ALA A 337 20.09 -15.38 -24.64
N ASP A 338 19.18 -16.20 -24.12
CA ASP A 338 17.89 -16.52 -24.75
C ASP A 338 16.78 -15.52 -24.41
N ALA A 339 17.09 -14.39 -23.76
CA ALA A 339 16.11 -13.35 -23.47
C ALA A 339 15.64 -12.65 -24.75
N ALA A 340 14.33 -12.54 -24.94
CA ALA A 340 13.76 -11.83 -26.07
C ALA A 340 13.90 -10.31 -25.91
N PHE A 341 14.33 -9.62 -26.96
CA PHE A 341 14.56 -8.17 -26.93
C PHE A 341 13.45 -7.40 -27.65
N THR A 342 13.00 -6.30 -27.05
CA THR A 342 12.10 -5.32 -27.68
C THR A 342 12.55 -3.89 -27.38
N LEU A 343 12.28 -2.97 -28.32
CA LEU A 343 12.53 -1.54 -28.17
C LEU A 343 11.29 -0.78 -28.62
N SER A 344 10.71 0.03 -27.74
CA SER A 344 9.47 0.78 -28.02
C SER A 344 9.53 2.23 -27.52
N PRO A 345 8.92 3.19 -28.24
CA PRO A 345 8.83 4.57 -27.78
C PRO A 345 7.75 4.71 -26.70
N TYR A 346 8.00 5.54 -25.68
CA TYR A 346 6.99 5.93 -24.68
C TYR A 346 6.92 7.46 -24.46
N GLY A 347 7.56 8.22 -25.34
CA GLY A 347 7.51 9.68 -25.42
C GLY A 347 8.22 10.15 -26.68
N GLU A 348 8.25 11.46 -26.93
CA GLU A 348 8.89 11.99 -28.14
C GLU A 348 10.38 11.69 -28.23
N THR A 349 11.07 11.64 -27.09
CA THR A 349 12.52 11.41 -26.99
C THR A 349 12.88 10.21 -26.11
N SER A 350 11.89 9.45 -25.64
CA SER A 350 12.08 8.39 -24.66
C SER A 350 11.71 7.03 -25.24
N TYR A 351 12.59 6.06 -25.04
CA TYR A 351 12.44 4.68 -25.50
C TYR A 351 12.68 3.72 -24.34
N ARG A 352 11.96 2.61 -24.37
CA ARG A 352 12.11 1.53 -23.41
C ARG A 352 12.61 0.30 -24.13
N ALA A 353 13.77 -0.19 -23.71
CA ALA A 353 14.31 -1.45 -24.16
C ALA A 353 14.01 -2.52 -23.10
N VAL A 354 13.45 -3.66 -23.50
CA VAL A 354 13.04 -4.73 -22.58
C VAL A 354 13.65 -6.04 -23.03
N PHE A 355 14.36 -6.71 -22.12
CA PHE A 355 14.77 -8.10 -22.26
C PHE A 355 13.82 -8.97 -21.43
N SER A 356 13.15 -9.93 -22.06
CA SER A 356 12.17 -10.80 -21.41
C SER A 356 12.70 -12.22 -21.30
N ALA A 357 12.70 -12.76 -20.09
CA ALA A 357 12.91 -14.17 -19.81
C ALA A 357 11.55 -14.79 -19.49
N ASP A 358 11.08 -15.72 -20.32
CA ASP A 358 9.85 -16.47 -20.07
C ASP A 358 10.17 -17.92 -19.72
N LEU A 359 10.31 -18.17 -18.43
CA LEU A 359 10.66 -19.49 -17.87
C LEU A 359 11.86 -20.12 -18.59
N LEU A 360 12.93 -19.35 -18.78
CA LEU A 360 14.16 -19.83 -19.42
C LEU A 360 14.87 -20.81 -18.48
N PRO A 361 15.21 -22.04 -18.92
CA PRO A 361 15.87 -23.02 -18.05
C PRO A 361 17.19 -22.49 -17.48
N THR A 362 17.41 -22.69 -16.18
CA THR A 362 18.68 -22.37 -15.50
C THR A 362 19.04 -23.43 -14.47
N GLU A 363 20.24 -23.35 -13.89
CA GLU A 363 20.64 -24.24 -12.81
C GLU A 363 19.74 -24.01 -11.58
N GLY A 364 18.94 -25.02 -11.22
CA GLY A 364 18.05 -24.96 -10.06
C GLY A 364 16.63 -24.43 -10.30
N GLY A 365 16.24 -24.13 -11.54
CA GLY A 365 14.88 -23.70 -11.86
C GLY A 365 14.74 -23.00 -13.21
N PHE A 366 14.00 -21.91 -13.23
CA PHE A 366 13.73 -21.10 -14.42
C PHE A 366 13.98 -19.62 -14.16
N LEU A 367 14.55 -18.89 -15.11
CA LEU A 367 14.57 -17.44 -15.09
C LEU A 367 13.27 -16.90 -15.68
N HIS A 368 12.59 -16.02 -14.95
CA HIS A 368 11.36 -15.41 -15.42
C HIS A 368 11.28 -13.95 -14.99
N GLY A 369 10.75 -13.11 -15.88
CA GLY A 369 10.55 -11.68 -15.69
C GLY A 369 11.24 -10.85 -16.78
N THR A 370 11.43 -9.56 -16.51
CA THR A 370 11.97 -8.62 -17.50
C THR A 370 13.10 -7.76 -16.94
N LEU A 371 14.08 -7.43 -17.77
CA LEU A 371 15.04 -6.36 -17.53
C LEU A 371 14.68 -5.18 -18.42
N THR A 372 14.30 -4.07 -17.81
CA THR A 372 13.85 -2.85 -18.49
C THR A 372 14.93 -1.78 -18.41
N CYS A 373 15.25 -1.19 -19.56
CA CYS A 373 16.21 -0.11 -19.72
C CYS A 373 15.48 1.13 -20.25
N ASP A 374 15.46 2.22 -19.48
CA ASP A 374 14.86 3.49 -19.92
C ASP A 374 15.92 4.39 -20.57
N LEU A 375 15.76 4.61 -21.89
CA LEU A 375 16.63 5.38 -22.74
C LEU A 375 16.02 6.74 -23.09
N ARG A 376 16.85 7.78 -23.13
CA ARG A 376 16.42 9.13 -23.50
C ARG A 376 17.39 9.77 -24.48
N THR A 377 16.88 10.24 -25.61
CA THR A 377 17.63 11.03 -26.59
C THR A 377 17.87 12.44 -26.06
N GLN A 378 19.11 12.88 -26.12
CA GLN A 378 19.58 14.21 -25.75
C GLN A 378 19.57 15.15 -26.98
N GLY A 379 19.70 16.46 -26.74
CA GLY A 379 19.60 17.48 -27.81
C GLY A 379 20.73 17.44 -28.84
N ASP A 380 21.82 16.74 -28.55
CA ASP A 380 22.98 16.51 -29.42
C ASP A 380 22.83 15.25 -30.30
N GLY A 381 21.74 14.51 -30.18
CA GLY A 381 21.48 13.28 -30.91
C GLY A 381 22.05 12.02 -30.26
N GLN A 382 22.74 12.13 -29.12
CA GLN A 382 23.15 10.99 -28.29
C GLN A 382 21.98 10.53 -27.41
N SER A 383 22.13 9.40 -26.73
CA SER A 383 21.14 8.94 -25.76
C SER A 383 21.77 8.45 -24.47
N THR A 384 21.01 8.52 -23.38
CA THR A 384 21.44 8.15 -22.03
C THR A 384 20.56 7.06 -21.47
N LEU A 385 21.15 6.13 -20.71
CA LEU A 385 20.43 5.14 -19.91
C LEU A 385 20.18 5.69 -18.50
N SER A 386 18.95 6.13 -18.22
CA SER A 386 18.65 6.79 -16.93
C SER A 386 18.29 5.81 -15.81
N ARG A 387 17.78 4.62 -16.16
CA ARG A 387 17.24 3.66 -15.21
C ARG A 387 17.32 2.24 -15.75
N LEU A 388 17.65 1.32 -14.84
CA LEU A 388 17.51 -0.11 -15.02
C LEU A 388 16.52 -0.66 -14.01
N GLU A 389 15.62 -1.52 -14.47
CA GLU A 389 14.69 -2.25 -13.61
C GLU A 389 14.81 -3.73 -13.94
N ASN A 390 15.42 -4.51 -13.05
CA ASN A 390 15.58 -5.94 -13.19
C ASN A 390 14.50 -6.68 -12.39
N ARG A 391 13.48 -7.13 -13.09
CA ARG A 391 12.41 -8.01 -12.60
C ARG A 391 12.66 -9.48 -12.94
N ILE A 392 13.82 -9.86 -13.47
CA ILE A 392 14.17 -11.26 -13.71
C ILE A 392 14.56 -11.91 -12.39
N THR A 393 13.88 -12.99 -12.02
CA THR A 393 14.18 -13.78 -10.83
C THR A 393 14.30 -15.27 -11.17
N THR A 394 14.91 -16.03 -10.27
CA THR A 394 14.96 -17.50 -10.37
C THR A 394 13.75 -18.11 -9.68
N LEU A 395 13.02 -18.92 -10.41
CA LEU A 395 11.80 -19.59 -10.00
C LEU A 395 12.03 -21.09 -9.86
N ALA A 396 11.81 -21.61 -8.66
CA ALA A 396 11.79 -23.05 -8.40
C ALA A 396 10.35 -23.59 -8.52
N PRO A 397 10.11 -24.67 -9.27
CA PRO A 397 8.78 -25.28 -9.37
C PRO A 397 8.35 -25.84 -8.02
N VAL A 398 7.11 -25.55 -7.59
CA VAL A 398 6.55 -26.02 -6.32
C VAL A 398 5.54 -27.13 -6.55
N ARG A 399 4.48 -26.85 -7.31
CA ARG A 399 3.36 -27.76 -7.52
C ARG A 399 2.54 -27.38 -8.75
N GLU A 400 1.98 -28.36 -9.46
CA GLU A 400 0.92 -28.12 -10.45
C GLU A 400 -0.46 -28.01 -9.78
N GLU A 401 -1.21 -26.97 -10.17
CA GLU A 401 -2.57 -26.71 -9.71
C GLU A 401 -3.52 -26.58 -10.91
N PRO A 402 -4.80 -26.95 -10.76
CA PRO A 402 -5.81 -26.70 -11.78
C PRO A 402 -6.03 -25.19 -11.94
N ILE A 403 -6.17 -24.75 -13.19
CA ILE A 403 -6.44 -23.36 -13.55
C ILE A 403 -7.75 -23.23 -14.33
N LEU A 404 -8.34 -22.05 -14.26
CA LEU A 404 -9.44 -21.62 -15.13
C LEU A 404 -9.07 -21.86 -16.59
N SER A 405 -10.06 -22.16 -17.42
CA SER A 405 -9.85 -22.11 -18.88
C SER A 405 -9.76 -20.65 -19.36
N PRO A 406 -9.11 -20.38 -20.51
CA PRO A 406 -9.10 -19.05 -21.10
C PRO A 406 -10.49 -18.43 -21.28
N ALA A 407 -11.51 -19.22 -21.61
CA ALA A 407 -12.90 -18.78 -21.68
C ALA A 407 -13.46 -18.35 -20.31
N GLN A 408 -13.17 -19.12 -19.24
CA GLN A 408 -13.56 -18.76 -17.87
C GLN A 408 -12.84 -17.49 -17.39
N ALA A 409 -11.56 -17.34 -17.73
CA ALA A 409 -10.79 -16.14 -17.40
C ALA A 409 -11.33 -14.90 -18.11
N LEU A 410 -11.71 -15.01 -19.39
CA LEU A 410 -12.39 -13.93 -20.11
C LEU A 410 -13.73 -13.59 -19.46
N ALA A 411 -14.52 -14.58 -19.04
CA ALA A 411 -15.78 -14.34 -18.34
C ALA A 411 -15.57 -13.61 -17.01
N ALA A 412 -14.49 -13.94 -16.28
CA ALA A 412 -14.11 -13.23 -15.07
C ALA A 412 -13.73 -11.77 -15.35
N LEU A 413 -12.91 -11.52 -16.39
CA LEU A 413 -12.58 -10.18 -16.90
C LEU A 413 -13.84 -9.36 -17.20
N GLN A 414 -14.74 -9.90 -18.02
CA GLN A 414 -16.00 -9.25 -18.40
C GLN A 414 -16.96 -9.02 -17.23
N SER A 415 -16.90 -9.88 -16.20
CA SER A 415 -17.69 -9.73 -14.98
C SER A 415 -17.11 -8.71 -13.99
N GLY A 416 -15.99 -8.05 -14.33
CA GLY A 416 -15.33 -7.04 -13.51
C GLY A 416 -14.51 -7.61 -12.35
N LYS A 417 -14.02 -8.84 -12.47
CA LYS A 417 -13.14 -9.51 -11.50
C LYS A 417 -11.66 -9.52 -11.93
N SER A 418 -11.28 -8.64 -12.85
CA SER A 418 -9.90 -8.41 -13.26
C SER A 418 -9.26 -7.30 -12.43
N PHE A 419 -7.95 -7.12 -12.56
CA PHE A 419 -7.18 -6.17 -11.75
C PHE A 419 -7.63 -4.73 -12.04
N ASP A 420 -7.85 -4.37 -13.31
CA ASP A 420 -8.19 -3.00 -13.74
C ASP A 420 -9.69 -2.74 -13.98
N GLY A 421 -10.57 -3.68 -13.58
CA GLY A 421 -12.01 -3.56 -13.82
C GLY A 421 -12.62 -2.22 -13.34
N ALA A 422 -12.18 -1.69 -12.20
CA ALA A 422 -12.69 -0.43 -11.68
C ALA A 422 -12.35 0.78 -12.57
N TRP A 423 -11.18 0.77 -13.21
CA TRP A 423 -10.78 1.81 -14.17
C TRP A 423 -11.58 1.69 -15.47
N PHE A 424 -11.79 0.46 -15.95
CA PHE A 424 -12.60 0.22 -17.13
C PHE A 424 -14.02 0.74 -16.99
N ALA A 425 -14.67 0.48 -15.84
CA ALA A 425 -16.03 0.92 -15.56
C ALA A 425 -16.22 2.45 -15.66
N GLN A 426 -15.17 3.22 -15.35
CA GLN A 426 -15.27 4.68 -15.28
C GLN A 426 -14.97 5.37 -16.61
N SER A 427 -14.11 4.77 -17.42
CA SER A 427 -13.45 5.51 -18.51
C SER A 427 -13.56 4.82 -19.88
N VAL A 428 -13.86 3.51 -19.96
CA VAL A 428 -13.92 2.77 -21.24
C VAL A 428 -15.35 2.58 -21.72
N GLN A 429 -15.57 2.71 -23.03
CA GLN A 429 -16.85 2.35 -23.66
C GLN A 429 -16.78 1.02 -24.41
N HIS A 430 -15.63 0.71 -25.02
CA HIS A 430 -15.42 -0.52 -25.78
C HIS A 430 -14.02 -1.09 -25.56
N ILE A 431 -13.95 -2.40 -25.31
CA ILE A 431 -12.74 -3.18 -25.14
C ILE A 431 -12.70 -4.28 -26.20
N GLU A 432 -11.66 -4.27 -27.00
CA GLU A 432 -11.31 -5.37 -27.90
C GLU A 432 -10.19 -6.19 -27.26
N VAL A 433 -10.42 -7.50 -27.11
CA VAL A 433 -9.41 -8.42 -26.59
C VAL A 433 -8.57 -8.93 -27.75
N ARG A 434 -7.26 -8.63 -27.73
CA ARG A 434 -6.32 -9.02 -28.79
C ARG A 434 -5.64 -10.36 -28.53
N SER A 435 -5.33 -10.65 -27.26
CA SER A 435 -4.69 -11.90 -26.87
C SER A 435 -5.06 -12.29 -25.44
N CYS A 436 -4.94 -13.58 -25.15
CA CYS A 436 -5.04 -14.15 -23.81
C CYS A 436 -3.90 -15.15 -23.67
N THR A 437 -2.98 -14.87 -22.75
CA THR A 437 -1.77 -15.67 -22.53
C THR A 437 -1.61 -15.98 -21.05
N LEU A 438 -1.00 -17.11 -20.73
CA LEU A 438 -0.66 -17.45 -19.36
C LEU A 438 0.64 -16.71 -18.98
N ASP A 439 0.64 -16.08 -17.82
CA ASP A 439 1.76 -15.32 -17.27
C ASP A 439 1.87 -15.61 -15.75
N TYR A 440 2.88 -15.07 -15.07
CA TYR A 440 3.11 -15.32 -13.66
C TYR A 440 3.37 -14.05 -12.86
N LEU A 441 2.65 -13.90 -11.75
CA LEU A 441 2.82 -12.77 -10.83
C LEU A 441 3.13 -13.24 -9.42
N SER A 442 3.98 -12.47 -8.75
CA SER A 442 4.37 -12.71 -7.36
C SER A 442 3.20 -12.41 -6.40
N ASP A 443 3.04 -13.26 -5.40
CA ASP A 443 2.04 -13.13 -4.35
C ASP A 443 2.64 -12.64 -3.02
N SER A 444 1.76 -12.35 -2.05
CA SER A 444 2.16 -11.88 -0.72
C SER A 444 2.84 -12.93 0.19
N LYS A 445 3.13 -14.14 -0.31
CA LYS A 445 3.89 -15.20 0.38
C LYS A 445 5.14 -15.65 -0.39
N GLY A 446 5.49 -14.97 -1.48
CA GLY A 446 6.68 -15.28 -2.30
C GLY A 446 6.49 -16.44 -3.27
N PHE A 447 5.24 -16.77 -3.63
CA PHE A 447 4.97 -17.66 -4.76
C PHE A 447 4.65 -16.86 -6.01
N TYR A 448 5.01 -17.41 -7.16
CA TYR A 448 4.59 -16.93 -8.46
C TYR A 448 3.41 -17.77 -8.92
N GLN A 449 2.24 -17.13 -8.93
CA GLN A 449 0.98 -17.78 -9.30
C GLN A 449 0.67 -17.53 -10.78
N PRO A 450 0.09 -18.52 -11.48
CA PRO A 450 -0.37 -18.33 -12.83
C PRO A 450 -1.51 -17.30 -12.88
N VAL A 451 -1.42 -16.39 -13.84
CA VAL A 451 -2.45 -15.40 -14.17
C VAL A 451 -2.68 -15.40 -15.67
N TYR A 452 -3.87 -15.04 -16.11
CA TYR A 452 -4.12 -14.76 -17.52
C TYR A 452 -3.86 -13.29 -17.79
N ARG A 453 -2.90 -13.02 -18.68
CA ARG A 453 -2.58 -11.70 -19.22
C ARG A 453 -3.40 -11.46 -20.48
N PHE A 454 -4.19 -10.39 -20.47
CA PHE A 454 -4.99 -9.94 -21.60
C PHE A 454 -4.39 -8.68 -22.20
N GLU A 455 -4.10 -8.69 -23.50
CA GLU A 455 -3.78 -7.48 -24.24
C GLU A 455 -5.05 -6.89 -24.83
N LEU A 456 -5.29 -5.63 -24.53
CA LEU A 456 -6.56 -4.96 -24.75
C LEU A 456 -6.37 -3.72 -25.60
N SER A 457 -7.33 -3.50 -26.49
CA SER A 457 -7.47 -2.33 -27.35
C SER A 457 -8.68 -1.54 -26.88
N LEU A 458 -8.45 -0.31 -26.45
CA LEU A 458 -9.43 0.52 -25.76
C LEU A 458 -9.93 1.63 -26.68
N SER A 459 -11.23 1.89 -26.65
CA SER A 459 -11.81 3.03 -27.37
C SER A 459 -12.94 3.71 -26.59
N GLY A 460 -13.19 4.97 -26.94
CA GLY A 460 -14.19 5.82 -26.29
C GLY A 460 -13.72 6.46 -24.97
N GLN A 461 -12.41 6.46 -24.71
CA GLN A 461 -11.76 7.06 -23.54
C GLN A 461 -11.30 8.51 -23.80
N ALA A 462 -11.33 9.36 -22.77
CA ALA A 462 -10.80 10.73 -22.84
C ALA A 462 -9.27 10.81 -22.67
N SER A 463 -8.64 9.76 -22.14
CA SER A 463 -7.22 9.71 -21.75
C SER A 463 -6.24 9.55 -22.92
N GLY A 464 -6.74 9.17 -24.11
CA GLY A 464 -5.89 8.87 -25.27
C GLY A 464 -5.12 7.55 -25.18
N ILE A 465 -5.30 6.76 -24.11
CA ILE A 465 -4.73 5.42 -23.97
C ILE A 465 -5.48 4.47 -24.90
N ALA A 466 -4.79 3.95 -25.93
CA ALA A 466 -5.37 3.07 -26.94
C ALA A 466 -5.14 1.59 -26.65
N ASP A 467 -4.09 1.24 -25.91
CA ASP A 467 -3.73 -0.13 -25.58
C ASP A 467 -3.54 -0.27 -24.06
N ALA A 468 -3.94 -1.41 -23.51
CA ALA A 468 -3.77 -1.73 -22.09
C ALA A 468 -3.49 -3.22 -21.90
N VAL A 469 -2.99 -3.56 -20.71
CA VAL A 469 -2.81 -4.94 -20.26
C VAL A 469 -3.57 -5.08 -18.95
N ASP A 470 -4.37 -6.13 -18.82
CA ASP A 470 -5.04 -6.47 -17.57
C ASP A 470 -4.84 -7.96 -17.25
N TYR A 471 -5.04 -8.30 -15.99
CA TYR A 471 -4.76 -9.63 -15.45
C TYR A 471 -6.00 -10.22 -14.77
N VAL A 472 -6.12 -11.54 -14.86
CA VAL A 472 -7.10 -12.33 -14.11
C VAL A 472 -6.37 -13.47 -13.40
N PRO A 473 -6.59 -13.70 -12.09
CA PRO A 473 -6.02 -14.86 -11.40
C PRO A 473 -6.44 -16.16 -12.08
N ALA A 474 -5.49 -17.06 -12.37
CA ALA A 474 -5.82 -18.31 -13.07
C ALA A 474 -6.22 -19.45 -12.13
N LEU A 475 -5.82 -19.41 -10.85
CA LEU A 475 -6.19 -20.42 -9.86
C LEU A 475 -7.69 -20.30 -9.44
N PHE A 476 -8.28 -21.44 -9.07
CA PHE A 476 -9.69 -21.56 -8.63
C PHE A 476 -9.98 -20.99 -7.24
#